data_AF-A0A7S2KBR7-F1
#
_entry.id   AF-A0A7S2KBR7-F1
#
_cell.length_a   1.000
_cell.length_b   1.000
_cell.length_c   1.000
_cell.angle_alpha   90.00
_cell.angle_beta   90.00
_cell.angle_gamma   90.00
#
_symmetry.space_group_name_H-M   'P 1'
#
loop_
_entity.id
_entity.type
_entity.pdbx_description
1 polymer ?
#
loop_
_entity_poly.entity_id
_entity_poly.type
_entity_poly.pdbx_seq_one_letter_code
_entity_poly.pdbx_strand_id
1 'polypeptide(L)'
;RSGVCTSPTALRKVGELQNAELIPRKSMLQKGFDALNEFHDFTHSRFGNPVRAWFMIDIEESMKLGQKQFERRCVEIGFRGNVTALWRFIDTDCSGTVGLTEFQPRAAEILAGLKIIMRERFHDNLDDMFRRLDPKRRGRLNRADFVAAVSRVGYEGPAGKLFEFLDRRGVGTVDQKDLEFMQKWAPPPYIFCSPNVALLSGLKKKLIEKYMTPLKAWRALLDRNGSMNLSWEEFVEAATELAEKMSFPRWSKQELASMWRGAGDECFG
;
A
#
# COMPACT_ATOMS: atom_id res chain seq x y z
N ARG A 1 60.71 -0.11 -9.06
CA ARG A 1 60.00 -1.25 -9.68
C ARG A 1 59.32 -2.04 -8.57
N SER A 2 58.08 -1.71 -8.22
CA SER A 2 57.28 -2.45 -7.24
C SER A 2 56.05 -3.01 -7.97
N GLY A 3 56.15 -4.28 -8.39
CA GLY A 3 55.05 -4.99 -9.03
C GLY A 3 54.03 -5.41 -7.98
N VAL A 4 52.81 -4.88 -8.08
CA VAL A 4 51.66 -5.40 -7.33
C VAL A 4 51.27 -6.73 -7.98
N CYS A 5 51.53 -7.82 -7.26
CA CYS A 5 51.09 -9.16 -7.64
C CYS A 5 49.58 -9.27 -7.38
N THR A 6 48.75 -8.89 -8.36
CA THR A 6 47.33 -9.24 -8.34
C THR A 6 47.18 -10.68 -8.83
N SER A 7 47.13 -11.62 -7.89
CA SER A 7 46.82 -13.02 -8.18
C SER A 7 45.47 -13.13 -8.92
N PRO A 8 45.40 -13.78 -10.11
CA PRO A 8 44.15 -13.97 -10.87
C PRO A 8 43.03 -14.65 -10.06
N THR A 9 43.39 -15.37 -9.01
CA THR A 9 42.48 -16.11 -8.12
C THR A 9 41.66 -15.19 -7.21
N ALA A 10 42.18 -14.01 -6.86
CA ALA A 10 41.49 -13.07 -5.99
C ALA A 10 40.37 -12.31 -6.74
N LEU A 11 40.61 -11.92 -8.00
CA LEU A 11 39.60 -11.28 -8.85
C LEU A 11 38.47 -12.23 -9.24
N ARG A 12 38.77 -13.53 -9.46
CA ARG A 12 37.74 -14.57 -9.68
C ARG A 12 36.83 -14.78 -8.47
N LYS A 13 37.39 -14.84 -7.25
CA LYS A 13 36.62 -14.99 -6.00
C LYS A 13 35.67 -13.82 -5.72
N VAL A 14 36.08 -12.58 -6.03
CA VAL A 14 35.23 -11.39 -5.86
C VAL A 14 34.05 -11.40 -6.84
N GLY A 15 34.27 -11.81 -8.10
CA GLY A 15 33.19 -11.97 -9.08
C GLY A 15 32.23 -13.12 -8.79
N GLU A 16 32.71 -14.23 -8.21
CA GLU A 16 31.87 -15.37 -7.78
C GLU A 16 31.02 -15.05 -6.54
N LEU A 17 31.56 -14.32 -5.56
CA LEU A 17 30.82 -13.88 -4.37
C LEU A 17 29.75 -12.82 -4.67
N GLN A 18 30.04 -11.87 -5.57
CA GLN A 18 29.04 -10.88 -6.02
C GLN A 18 27.91 -11.53 -6.82
N ASN A 19 28.22 -12.48 -7.70
CA ASN A 19 27.19 -13.22 -8.44
C ASN A 19 26.35 -14.14 -7.53
N ALA A 20 26.95 -14.77 -6.53
CA ALA A 20 26.26 -15.67 -5.61
C ALA A 20 25.27 -14.97 -4.66
N GLU A 21 25.37 -13.66 -4.40
CA GLU A 21 24.36 -12.89 -3.63
C GLU A 21 23.27 -12.27 -4.52
N LEU A 22 23.60 -11.93 -5.77
CA LEU A 22 22.66 -11.39 -6.76
C LEU A 22 21.69 -12.44 -7.31
N ILE A 23 22.13 -13.71 -7.46
CA ILE A 23 21.31 -14.83 -7.96
C ILE A 23 20.18 -15.20 -6.96
N PRO A 24 20.40 -15.30 -5.64
CA PRO A 24 19.35 -15.52 -4.64
C PRO A 24 18.29 -14.43 -4.64
N ARG A 25 18.68 -13.14 -4.70
CA ARG A 25 17.72 -12.02 -4.69
C ARG A 25 16.83 -12.01 -5.93
N LYS A 26 17.39 -12.21 -7.13
CA LYS A 26 16.59 -12.40 -8.35
C LYS A 26 15.65 -13.59 -8.23
N SER A 27 16.12 -14.71 -7.65
CA SER A 27 15.27 -15.89 -7.45
C SER A 27 14.16 -15.68 -6.43
N MET A 28 14.37 -14.87 -5.38
CA MET A 28 13.34 -14.56 -4.37
C MET A 28 12.27 -13.62 -4.93
N LEU A 29 12.68 -12.59 -5.69
CA LEU A 29 11.75 -11.71 -6.37
C LEU A 29 10.89 -12.49 -7.38
N GLN A 30 11.50 -13.40 -8.15
CA GLN A 30 10.76 -14.26 -9.06
C GLN A 30 9.76 -15.15 -8.32
N LYS A 31 10.19 -15.83 -7.25
CA LYS A 31 9.28 -16.66 -6.42
C LYS A 31 8.12 -15.86 -5.82
N GLY A 32 8.39 -14.63 -5.39
CA GLY A 32 7.36 -13.72 -4.87
C GLY A 32 6.36 -13.30 -5.95
N PHE A 33 6.86 -12.93 -7.13
CA PHE A 33 6.04 -12.59 -8.29
C PHE A 33 5.16 -13.76 -8.75
N ASP A 34 5.75 -14.96 -8.84
CA ASP A 34 5.01 -16.18 -9.20
C ASP A 34 3.91 -16.48 -8.16
N ALA A 35 4.24 -16.38 -6.87
CA ALA A 35 3.27 -16.57 -5.79
C ALA A 35 2.14 -15.52 -5.82
N LEU A 36 2.43 -14.27 -6.21
CA LEU A 36 1.42 -13.23 -6.40
C LEU A 36 0.49 -13.55 -7.57
N ASN A 37 1.03 -14.00 -8.70
CA ASN A 37 0.22 -14.39 -9.85
C ASN A 37 -0.68 -15.58 -9.53
N GLU A 38 -0.14 -16.63 -8.89
CA GLU A 38 -0.93 -17.77 -8.41
C GLU A 38 -2.05 -17.32 -7.46
N PHE A 39 -1.76 -16.38 -6.55
CA PHE A 39 -2.76 -15.83 -5.64
C PHE A 39 -3.83 -15.04 -6.39
N HIS A 40 -3.46 -14.24 -7.39
CA HIS A 40 -4.42 -13.55 -8.24
C HIS A 40 -5.32 -14.53 -8.99
N ASP A 41 -4.77 -15.56 -9.63
CA ASP A 41 -5.57 -16.56 -10.35
C ASP A 41 -6.54 -17.28 -9.41
N PHE A 42 -6.05 -17.67 -8.23
CA PHE A 42 -6.87 -18.28 -7.18
C PHE A 42 -8.00 -17.36 -6.73
N THR A 43 -7.70 -16.09 -6.43
CA THR A 43 -8.69 -15.15 -5.90
C THR A 43 -9.74 -14.74 -6.95
N HIS A 44 -9.34 -14.58 -8.22
CA HIS A 44 -10.29 -14.39 -9.31
C HIS A 44 -11.20 -15.61 -9.50
N SER A 45 -10.63 -16.82 -9.52
CA SER A 45 -11.40 -18.04 -9.73
C SER A 45 -12.39 -18.33 -8.60
N ARG A 46 -11.98 -18.09 -7.34
CA ARG A 46 -12.78 -18.45 -6.16
C ARG A 46 -13.72 -17.35 -5.69
N PHE A 47 -13.32 -16.09 -5.78
CA PHE A 47 -14.06 -14.95 -5.22
C PHE A 47 -14.51 -13.94 -6.29
N GLY A 48 -14.07 -14.11 -7.54
CA GLY A 48 -14.35 -13.21 -8.66
C GLY A 48 -13.35 -12.06 -8.79
N ASN A 49 -12.76 -11.60 -7.68
CA ASN A 49 -11.69 -10.61 -7.67
C ASN A 49 -10.87 -10.65 -6.36
N PRO A 50 -9.64 -10.13 -6.35
CA PRO A 50 -8.77 -10.12 -5.18
C PRO A 50 -9.30 -9.27 -4.00
N VAL A 51 -10.10 -8.23 -4.26
CA VAL A 51 -10.65 -7.37 -3.19
C VAL A 51 -11.71 -8.10 -2.36
N ARG A 52 -12.53 -8.94 -2.99
CA ARG A 52 -13.44 -9.84 -2.27
C ARG A 52 -12.67 -10.84 -1.41
N ALA A 53 -11.57 -11.39 -1.95
CA ALA A 53 -10.69 -12.27 -1.18
C ALA A 53 -10.06 -11.56 0.02
N TRP A 54 -9.69 -10.27 -0.11
CA TRP A 54 -9.23 -9.44 1.00
C TRP A 54 -10.22 -9.45 2.17
N PHE A 55 -11.51 -9.19 1.91
CA PHE A 55 -12.54 -9.24 2.95
C PHE A 55 -12.81 -10.63 3.53
N MET A 56 -12.34 -11.70 2.88
CA MET A 56 -12.39 -13.05 3.44
C MET A 56 -11.22 -13.35 4.37
N ILE A 57 -10.07 -12.70 4.17
CA ILE A 57 -8.89 -12.86 5.04
C ILE A 57 -8.85 -11.83 6.18
N ASP A 58 -9.42 -10.64 5.97
CA ASP A 58 -9.59 -9.57 6.96
C ASP A 58 -11.02 -9.58 7.55
N ILE A 59 -11.37 -10.70 8.20
CA ILE A 59 -12.70 -10.89 8.82
C ILE A 59 -13.01 -9.81 9.86
N GLU A 60 -11.97 -9.33 10.56
CA GLU A 60 -12.08 -8.28 11.56
C GLU A 60 -12.30 -6.87 10.95
N GLU A 61 -12.14 -6.75 9.63
CA GLU A 61 -12.25 -5.51 8.85
C GLU A 61 -11.33 -4.41 9.40
N SER A 62 -10.12 -4.81 9.73
CA SER A 62 -9.05 -3.93 10.23
C SER A 62 -8.37 -3.14 9.11
N MET A 63 -8.52 -3.61 7.87
CA MET A 63 -7.86 -3.13 6.65
C MET A 63 -6.33 -3.19 6.71
N LYS A 64 -5.79 -3.98 7.64
CA LYS A 64 -4.35 -4.18 7.88
C LYS A 64 -4.10 -5.52 8.54
N LEU A 65 -3.35 -6.41 7.90
CA LEU A 65 -3.09 -7.77 8.40
C LEU A 65 -1.63 -7.91 8.82
N GLY A 66 -1.37 -8.54 9.97
CA GLY A 66 -0.01 -8.99 10.33
C GLY A 66 0.33 -10.32 9.68
N GLN A 67 1.63 -10.63 9.53
CA GLN A 67 2.11 -11.81 8.80
C GLN A 67 1.41 -13.12 9.19
N LYS A 68 1.40 -13.45 10.48
CA LYS A 68 0.82 -14.72 10.96
C LYS A 68 -0.70 -14.81 10.68
N GLN A 69 -1.39 -13.67 10.73
CA GLN A 69 -2.82 -13.60 10.44
C GLN A 69 -3.05 -13.83 8.94
N PHE A 70 -2.29 -13.15 8.08
CA PHE A 70 -2.36 -13.31 6.63
C PHE A 70 -2.05 -14.74 6.20
N GLU A 71 -0.95 -15.32 6.70
CA GLU A 71 -0.53 -16.68 6.37
C GLU A 71 -1.61 -17.70 6.73
N ARG A 72 -2.11 -17.65 7.97
CA ARG A 72 -3.19 -18.52 8.43
C ARG A 72 -4.45 -18.35 7.58
N ARG A 73 -4.87 -17.11 7.33
CA ARG A 73 -6.10 -16.80 6.60
C ARG A 73 -6.05 -17.23 5.13
N CYS A 74 -4.90 -17.09 4.47
CA CYS A 74 -4.70 -17.60 3.11
C CYS A 74 -4.94 -19.13 3.04
N VAL A 75 -4.43 -19.87 4.03
CA VAL A 75 -4.64 -21.33 4.11
C VAL A 75 -6.12 -21.66 4.39
N GLU A 76 -6.76 -20.94 5.31
CA GLU A 76 -8.19 -21.08 5.67
C GLU A 76 -9.11 -20.84 4.47
N ILE A 77 -8.86 -19.82 3.66
CA ILE A 77 -9.63 -19.57 2.44
C ILE A 77 -9.32 -20.56 1.32
N GLY A 78 -8.36 -21.47 1.52
CA GLY A 78 -8.06 -22.57 0.61
C GLY A 78 -6.93 -22.31 -0.38
N PHE A 79 -6.16 -21.23 -0.23
CA PHE A 79 -4.96 -21.03 -1.05
C PHE A 79 -3.91 -22.08 -0.68
N ARG A 80 -3.20 -22.60 -1.70
CA ARG A 80 -2.18 -23.67 -1.56
C ARG A 80 -0.83 -23.31 -2.17
N GLY A 81 -0.69 -22.09 -2.72
CA GLY A 81 0.58 -21.60 -3.23
C GLY A 81 1.54 -21.19 -2.12
N ASN A 82 2.68 -20.60 -2.50
CA ASN A 82 3.74 -20.24 -1.56
C ASN A 82 3.42 -18.94 -0.78
N VAL A 83 2.69 -19.07 0.32
CA VAL A 83 2.22 -17.92 1.13
C VAL A 83 3.37 -17.10 1.72
N THR A 84 4.48 -17.74 2.11
CA THR A 84 5.64 -17.02 2.65
C THR A 84 6.34 -16.18 1.58
N ALA A 85 6.47 -16.69 0.36
CA ALA A 85 7.01 -15.92 -0.77
C ALA A 85 6.06 -14.77 -1.14
N LEU A 86 4.75 -15.03 -1.15
CA LEU A 86 3.72 -14.02 -1.38
C LEU A 86 3.82 -12.88 -0.35
N TRP A 87 3.84 -13.21 0.95
CA TRP A 87 3.95 -12.21 2.02
C TRP A 87 5.16 -11.30 1.82
N ARG A 88 6.35 -11.89 1.63
CA ARG A 88 7.60 -11.14 1.44
C ARG A 88 7.59 -10.27 0.19
N PHE A 89 6.75 -10.59 -0.79
CA PHE A 89 6.63 -9.82 -2.01
C PHE A 89 5.66 -8.64 -1.87
N ILE A 90 4.59 -8.80 -1.09
CA ILE A 90 3.56 -7.75 -0.90
C ILE A 90 3.87 -6.80 0.27
N ASP A 91 4.59 -7.26 1.31
CA ASP A 91 5.08 -6.45 2.44
C ASP A 91 6.31 -5.64 1.99
N THR A 92 6.09 -4.75 1.01
CA THR A 92 7.15 -4.05 0.28
C THR A 92 7.94 -3.10 1.16
N ASP A 93 7.31 -2.54 2.19
CA ASP A 93 7.96 -1.65 3.15
C ASP A 93 8.55 -2.39 4.36
N CYS A 94 8.35 -3.71 4.46
CA CYS A 94 8.77 -4.54 5.59
C CYS A 94 8.28 -4.02 6.94
N SER A 95 7.13 -3.35 6.97
CA SER A 95 6.48 -2.89 8.20
C SER A 95 5.98 -4.05 9.08
N GLY A 96 6.00 -5.29 8.54
CA GLY A 96 5.49 -6.48 9.21
C GLY A 96 3.96 -6.57 9.17
N THR A 97 3.34 -5.72 8.37
CA THR A 97 1.90 -5.61 8.19
C THR A 97 1.59 -5.25 6.76
N VAL A 98 0.56 -5.85 6.19
CA VAL A 98 0.13 -5.55 4.82
C VAL A 98 -1.21 -4.86 4.88
N GLY A 99 -1.32 -3.71 4.23
CA GLY A 99 -2.59 -3.02 4.01
C GLY A 99 -3.17 -3.28 2.62
N LEU A 100 -4.42 -2.85 2.39
CA LEU A 100 -5.03 -2.93 1.06
C LEU A 100 -4.24 -2.12 0.01
N THR A 101 -3.52 -1.07 0.43
CA THR A 101 -2.66 -0.26 -0.44
C THR A 101 -1.52 -1.03 -1.05
N GLU A 102 -0.96 -2.00 -0.34
CA GLU A 102 0.13 -2.84 -0.83
C GLU A 102 -0.41 -4.05 -1.57
N PHE A 103 -1.52 -4.60 -1.07
CA PHE A 103 -2.17 -5.76 -1.67
C PHE A 103 -2.84 -5.46 -3.02
N GLN A 104 -3.58 -4.36 -3.10
CA GLN A 104 -4.31 -3.90 -4.30
C GLN A 104 -4.35 -2.35 -4.36
N PRO A 105 -3.26 -1.69 -4.78
CA PRO A 105 -3.15 -0.22 -4.76
C PRO A 105 -4.30 0.50 -5.47
N ARG A 106 -4.65 0.05 -6.69
CA ARG A 106 -5.76 0.64 -7.47
C ARG A 106 -7.11 0.47 -6.80
N ALA A 107 -7.36 -0.67 -6.15
CA ALA A 107 -8.61 -0.88 -5.43
C ALA A 107 -8.69 -0.02 -4.16
N ALA A 108 -7.56 0.12 -3.46
CA ALA A 108 -7.46 1.01 -2.32
C ALA A 108 -7.83 2.45 -2.70
N GLU A 109 -7.32 2.97 -3.82
CA GLU A 109 -7.68 4.31 -4.33
C GLU A 109 -9.19 4.44 -4.61
N ILE A 110 -9.79 3.46 -5.27
CA ILE A 110 -11.23 3.45 -5.61
C ILE A 110 -12.11 3.49 -4.35
N LEU A 111 -11.79 2.65 -3.35
CA LEU A 111 -12.52 2.60 -2.08
C LEU A 111 -12.27 3.86 -1.25
N ALA A 112 -11.04 4.35 -1.24
CA ALA A 112 -10.67 5.56 -0.51
C ALA A 112 -11.41 6.79 -1.06
N GLY A 113 -11.68 6.84 -2.37
CA GLY A 113 -12.53 7.87 -2.96
C GLY A 113 -13.95 7.91 -2.35
N LEU A 114 -14.56 6.75 -2.07
CA LEU A 114 -15.86 6.71 -1.39
C LEU A 114 -15.72 7.13 0.10
N LYS A 115 -14.62 6.74 0.75
CA LYS A 115 -14.32 7.16 2.12
C LYS A 115 -14.17 8.69 2.25
N ILE A 116 -13.62 9.37 1.24
CA ILE A 116 -13.59 10.85 1.21
C ILE A 116 -15.00 11.42 1.23
N ILE A 117 -15.89 10.90 0.37
CA ILE A 117 -17.29 11.36 0.32
C ILE A 117 -17.98 11.15 1.66
N MET A 118 -17.77 9.99 2.30
CA MET A 118 -18.28 9.69 3.63
C MET A 118 -17.79 10.72 4.67
N ARG A 119 -16.51 11.04 4.67
CA ARG A 119 -15.92 12.04 5.58
C ARG A 119 -16.48 13.45 5.35
N GLU A 120 -16.47 13.91 4.10
CA GLU A 120 -16.73 15.31 3.76
C GLU A 120 -18.21 15.66 3.74
N ARG A 121 -19.09 14.74 3.35
CA ARG A 121 -20.52 15.00 3.21
C ARG A 121 -21.38 14.42 4.32
N PHE A 122 -20.84 13.43 5.03
CA PHE A 122 -21.58 12.68 6.05
C PHE A 122 -20.85 12.63 7.39
N HIS A 123 -19.76 13.39 7.57
CA HIS A 123 -19.01 13.49 8.82
C HIS A 123 -18.59 12.13 9.38
N ASP A 124 -18.15 11.23 8.49
CA ASP A 124 -17.80 9.85 8.83
C ASP A 124 -18.98 9.05 9.45
N ASN A 125 -20.23 9.37 9.08
CA ASN A 125 -21.40 8.62 9.51
C ASN A 125 -21.93 7.72 8.37
N LEU A 126 -21.78 6.40 8.55
CA LEU A 126 -22.24 5.42 7.58
C LEU A 126 -23.77 5.34 7.49
N ASP A 127 -24.50 5.46 8.61
CA ASP A 127 -25.97 5.43 8.60
C ASP A 127 -26.54 6.58 7.78
N ASP A 128 -25.97 7.78 7.92
CA ASP A 128 -26.36 8.98 7.18
C ASP A 128 -26.07 8.81 5.68
N MET A 129 -24.87 8.31 5.35
CA MET A 129 -24.50 8.02 3.97
C MET A 129 -25.42 6.97 3.36
N PHE A 130 -25.65 5.83 4.04
CA PHE A 130 -26.44 4.74 3.49
C PHE A 130 -27.92 5.12 3.31
N ARG A 131 -28.49 5.90 4.23
CA ARG A 131 -29.84 6.49 4.05
C ARG A 131 -29.92 7.36 2.80
N ARG A 132 -28.83 8.05 2.43
CA ARG A 132 -28.77 8.86 1.20
C ARG A 132 -28.58 8.01 -0.06
N LEU A 133 -27.86 6.89 0.05
CA LEU A 133 -27.67 5.94 -1.05
C LEU A 133 -28.97 5.16 -1.36
N ASP A 134 -29.69 4.73 -0.32
CA ASP A 134 -30.94 3.96 -0.43
C ASP A 134 -32.18 4.74 0.09
N PRO A 135 -32.64 5.78 -0.63
CA PRO A 135 -33.76 6.60 -0.19
C PRO A 135 -35.10 5.84 -0.12
N LYS A 136 -35.21 4.72 -0.86
CA LYS A 136 -36.43 3.89 -0.84
C LYS A 136 -36.38 2.82 0.26
N ARG A 137 -35.32 2.76 1.07
CA ARG A 137 -35.14 1.82 2.19
C ARG A 137 -35.35 0.35 1.78
N ARG A 138 -34.82 -0.04 0.62
CA ARG A 138 -34.82 -1.45 0.18
C ARG A 138 -33.85 -2.31 0.99
N GLY A 139 -32.87 -1.70 1.65
CA GLY A 139 -31.78 -2.34 2.38
C GLY A 139 -30.67 -2.91 1.49
N ARG A 140 -30.91 -3.00 0.17
CA ARG A 140 -29.99 -3.54 -0.84
C ARG A 140 -30.06 -2.74 -2.12
N LEU A 141 -28.89 -2.45 -2.69
CA LEU A 141 -28.74 -1.73 -3.96
C LEU A 141 -28.15 -2.69 -5.00
N ASN A 142 -28.86 -2.91 -6.10
CA ASN A 142 -28.26 -3.57 -7.26
C ASN A 142 -27.22 -2.63 -7.92
N ARG A 143 -26.51 -3.13 -8.93
CA ARG A 143 -25.45 -2.38 -9.62
C ARG A 143 -25.91 -1.03 -10.16
N ALA A 144 -27.04 -0.99 -10.87
CA ALA A 144 -27.53 0.24 -11.50
C ALA A 144 -27.92 1.29 -10.45
N ASP A 145 -28.65 0.85 -9.41
CA ASP A 145 -29.07 1.71 -8.30
C ASP A 145 -27.87 2.23 -7.51
N PHE A 146 -26.89 1.38 -7.21
CA PHE A 146 -25.69 1.75 -6.48
C PHE A 146 -24.87 2.79 -7.25
N VAL A 147 -24.59 2.54 -8.54
CA VAL A 147 -23.83 3.45 -9.40
C VAL A 147 -24.50 4.83 -9.46
N ALA A 148 -25.81 4.88 -9.71
CA ALA A 148 -26.55 6.13 -9.72
C ALA A 148 -26.52 6.84 -8.34
N ALA A 149 -26.62 6.07 -7.25
CA ALA A 149 -26.62 6.60 -5.90
C ALA A 149 -25.27 7.21 -5.50
N VAL A 150 -24.15 6.53 -5.78
CA VAL A 150 -22.81 7.04 -5.44
C VAL A 150 -22.45 8.28 -6.27
N SER A 151 -22.84 8.32 -7.56
CA SER A 151 -22.67 9.52 -8.38
C SER A 151 -23.48 10.71 -7.83
N ARG A 152 -24.70 10.49 -7.33
CA ARG A 152 -25.54 11.56 -6.74
C ARG A 152 -24.95 12.15 -5.45
N VAL A 153 -24.15 11.39 -4.71
CA VAL A 153 -23.43 11.90 -3.53
C VAL A 153 -22.05 12.47 -3.89
N GLY A 154 -21.73 12.57 -5.18
CA GLY A 154 -20.52 13.22 -5.68
C GLY A 154 -19.30 12.30 -5.78
N TYR A 155 -19.47 10.98 -5.83
CA TYR A 155 -18.36 10.08 -6.13
C TYR A 155 -17.99 10.18 -7.62
N GLU A 156 -16.75 10.59 -7.90
CA GLU A 156 -16.23 10.81 -9.25
C GLU A 156 -15.38 9.64 -9.78
N GLY A 157 -15.11 8.63 -8.95
CA GLY A 157 -14.33 7.46 -9.32
C GLY A 157 -15.11 6.42 -10.16
N PRO A 158 -14.49 5.27 -10.47
CA PRO A 158 -15.11 4.22 -11.27
C PRO A 158 -16.17 3.44 -10.46
N ALA A 159 -17.39 3.99 -10.40
CA ALA A 159 -18.50 3.47 -9.59
C ALA A 159 -18.86 2.00 -9.88
N GLY A 160 -18.69 1.54 -11.12
CA GLY A 160 -18.90 0.14 -11.48
C GLY A 160 -17.88 -0.81 -10.82
N LYS A 161 -16.61 -0.39 -10.73
CA LYS A 161 -15.56 -1.15 -10.03
C LYS A 161 -15.74 -1.10 -8.52
N LEU A 162 -16.11 0.07 -8.00
CA LEU A 162 -16.49 0.22 -6.60
C LEU A 162 -17.61 -0.78 -6.22
N PHE A 163 -18.65 -0.91 -7.05
CA PHE A 163 -19.71 -1.90 -6.83
C PHE A 163 -19.17 -3.34 -6.85
N GLU A 164 -18.31 -3.71 -7.81
CA GLU A 164 -17.73 -5.06 -7.89
C GLU A 164 -16.97 -5.45 -6.61
N PHE A 165 -16.28 -4.48 -5.99
CA PHE A 165 -15.56 -4.67 -4.74
C PHE A 165 -16.48 -4.77 -3.52
N LEU A 166 -17.54 -3.96 -3.48
CA LEU A 166 -18.48 -3.91 -2.36
C LEU A 166 -19.57 -4.99 -2.43
N ASP A 167 -19.84 -5.58 -3.58
CA ASP A 167 -20.68 -6.80 -3.68
C ASP A 167 -19.86 -8.00 -3.18
N ARG A 168 -19.52 -7.98 -1.88
CA ARG A 168 -18.53 -8.87 -1.26
C ARG A 168 -18.86 -10.34 -1.44
N ARG A 169 -20.16 -10.66 -1.43
CA ARG A 169 -20.68 -12.02 -1.57
C ARG A 169 -20.91 -12.44 -3.02
N GLY A 170 -20.78 -11.54 -3.98
CA GLY A 170 -21.04 -11.83 -5.39
C GLY A 170 -22.49 -12.11 -5.72
N VAL A 171 -23.43 -11.54 -4.96
CA VAL A 171 -24.88 -11.78 -5.11
C VAL A 171 -25.55 -10.71 -5.98
N GLY A 172 -24.78 -9.76 -6.50
CA GLY A 172 -25.29 -8.70 -7.37
C GLY A 172 -25.98 -7.56 -6.62
N THR A 173 -25.76 -7.45 -5.31
CA THR A 173 -26.29 -6.35 -4.50
C THR A 173 -25.32 -5.95 -3.39
N VAL A 174 -25.29 -4.65 -3.08
CA VAL A 174 -24.55 -4.07 -1.95
C VAL A 174 -25.53 -3.65 -0.86
N ASP A 175 -25.26 -4.02 0.38
CA ASP A 175 -25.98 -3.55 1.57
C ASP A 175 -25.09 -2.73 2.51
N GLN A 176 -25.65 -2.25 3.62
CA GLN A 176 -24.92 -1.41 4.56
C GLN A 176 -23.73 -2.14 5.21
N LYS A 177 -23.85 -3.45 5.44
CA LYS A 177 -22.78 -4.27 6.06
C LYS A 177 -21.57 -4.35 5.15
N ASP A 178 -21.79 -4.31 3.84
CA ASP A 178 -20.71 -4.29 2.87
C ASP A 178 -19.85 -3.00 2.95
N LEU A 179 -20.34 -1.95 3.62
CA LEU A 179 -19.63 -0.68 3.83
C LEU A 179 -19.15 -0.45 5.27
N GLU A 180 -19.47 -1.33 6.23
CA GLU A 180 -19.16 -1.14 7.66
C GLU A 180 -17.68 -0.92 7.95
N PHE A 181 -16.78 -1.62 7.24
CA PHE A 181 -15.33 -1.45 7.34
C PHE A 181 -14.88 0.01 7.16
N MET A 182 -15.62 0.83 6.39
CA MET A 182 -15.29 2.24 6.16
C MET A 182 -15.34 3.06 7.45
N GLN A 183 -16.07 2.63 8.47
CA GLN A 183 -16.07 3.30 9.77
C GLN A 183 -14.73 3.16 10.49
N LYS A 184 -14.07 2.01 10.34
CA LYS A 184 -12.79 1.70 10.99
C LYS A 184 -11.59 2.11 10.13
N TRP A 185 -11.77 2.09 8.81
CA TRP A 185 -10.67 2.31 7.89
C TRP A 185 -10.28 3.78 7.80
N ALA A 186 -9.01 4.06 8.10
CA ALA A 186 -8.36 5.33 7.82
C ALA A 186 -7.30 5.13 6.72
N PRO A 187 -7.65 5.36 5.43
CA PRO A 187 -6.69 5.21 4.35
C PRO A 187 -5.49 6.16 4.55
N PRO A 188 -4.26 5.72 4.24
CA PRO A 188 -3.11 6.59 4.32
C PRO A 188 -3.31 7.91 3.55
N PRO A 189 -2.89 9.06 4.11
CA PRO A 189 -3.21 10.37 3.57
C PRO A 189 -2.64 10.61 2.17
N TYR A 190 -1.52 9.96 1.85
CA TYR A 190 -0.86 10.07 0.56
C TYR A 190 -1.70 9.50 -0.60
N ILE A 191 -2.67 8.61 -0.34
CA ILE A 191 -3.59 8.14 -1.37
C ILE A 191 -4.34 9.31 -2.02
N PHE A 192 -4.67 10.33 -1.23
CA PHE A 192 -5.52 11.46 -1.61
C PHE A 192 -4.78 12.67 -2.16
N CYS A 193 -3.45 12.64 -2.15
CA CYS A 193 -2.64 13.82 -2.47
C CYS A 193 -2.07 13.72 -3.87
N SER A 194 -2.04 14.85 -4.58
CA SER A 194 -1.20 15.00 -5.78
C SER A 194 0.28 15.03 -5.38
N PRO A 195 1.18 14.48 -6.20
CA PRO A 195 2.62 14.51 -5.94
C PRO A 195 3.14 15.96 -5.93
N ASN A 196 4.01 16.28 -4.98
CA ASN A 196 4.72 17.57 -4.92
C ASN A 196 6.23 17.37 -5.00
N VAL A 197 6.72 17.26 -6.24
CA VAL A 197 8.13 16.99 -6.56
C VAL A 197 9.04 18.16 -6.13
N ALA A 198 8.54 19.39 -6.16
CA ALA A 198 9.30 20.57 -5.72
C ALA A 198 9.59 20.52 -4.22
N LEU A 199 8.58 20.17 -3.42
CA LEU A 199 8.72 20.05 -1.98
C LEU A 199 9.63 18.86 -1.60
N LEU A 200 9.49 17.74 -2.29
CA LEU A 200 10.39 16.58 -2.15
C LEU A 200 11.84 16.95 -2.50
N SER A 201 12.06 17.69 -3.59
CA SER A 201 13.38 18.17 -4.00
C SER A 201 14.00 19.09 -2.96
N GLY A 202 13.20 19.96 -2.34
CA GLY A 202 13.62 20.80 -1.23
C GLY A 202 14.07 20.00 -0.01
N LEU A 203 13.33 18.94 0.36
CA LEU A 203 13.71 18.01 1.42
C LEU A 203 15.03 17.30 1.09
N LYS A 204 15.16 16.72 -0.11
CA LYS A 204 16.38 16.05 -0.59
C LYS A 204 17.60 16.97 -0.51
N LYS A 205 17.47 18.22 -0.97
CA LYS A 205 18.55 19.21 -0.92
C LYS A 205 19.02 19.46 0.51
N LYS A 206 18.09 19.71 1.44
CA LYS A 206 18.43 19.94 2.85
C LYS A 206 19.06 18.71 3.51
N LEU A 207 18.61 17.51 3.15
CA LEU A 207 19.23 16.26 3.62
C LEU A 207 20.69 16.13 3.14
N ILE A 208 20.97 16.47 1.87
CA ILE A 208 22.33 16.43 1.32
C ILE A 208 23.20 17.51 1.97
N GLU A 209 22.70 18.73 2.16
CA GLU A 209 23.43 19.80 2.87
C GLU A 209 23.85 19.37 4.28
N LYS A 210 22.99 18.61 4.98
CA LYS A 210 23.26 18.15 6.34
C LYS A 210 24.17 16.93 6.40
N TYR A 211 23.89 15.90 5.60
CA TYR A 211 24.54 14.59 5.70
C TYR A 211 25.62 14.37 4.63
N MET A 212 25.91 15.39 3.83
CA MET A 212 26.85 15.42 2.69
C MET A 212 26.48 14.53 1.50
N THR A 213 25.84 13.40 1.74
CA THR A 213 25.47 12.44 0.68
C THR A 213 24.09 11.84 0.94
N PRO A 214 23.33 11.49 -0.11
CA PRO A 214 22.03 10.83 0.04
C PRO A 214 22.11 9.54 0.87
N LEU A 215 23.14 8.71 0.67
CA LEU A 215 23.28 7.43 1.37
C LEU A 215 23.53 7.61 2.88
N LYS A 216 24.28 8.64 3.27
CA LYS A 216 24.45 9.00 4.69
C LYS A 216 23.14 9.49 5.29
N ALA A 217 22.39 10.33 4.58
CA ALA A 217 21.06 10.77 5.02
C ALA A 217 20.12 9.58 5.20
N TRP A 218 20.09 8.66 4.22
CA TRP A 218 19.30 7.44 4.27
C TRP A 218 19.60 6.62 5.52
N ARG A 219 20.85 6.17 5.70
CA ARG A 219 21.23 5.31 6.84
C ARG A 219 21.13 5.99 8.20
N ALA A 220 21.36 7.30 8.28
CA ALA A 220 21.35 8.01 9.56
C ALA A 220 19.93 8.36 10.03
N LEU A 221 19.01 8.60 9.09
CA LEU A 221 17.70 9.14 9.39
C LEU A 221 16.54 8.22 8.99
N LEU A 222 16.54 7.75 7.74
CA LEU A 222 15.39 7.08 7.13
C LEU A 222 15.40 5.57 7.37
N ASP A 223 16.58 4.95 7.40
CA ASP A 223 16.77 3.50 7.48
C ASP A 223 17.71 3.15 8.64
N ARG A 224 17.24 3.44 9.86
CA ARG A 224 18.01 3.24 11.09
C ARG A 224 18.16 1.77 11.46
N ASN A 225 17.16 0.97 11.10
CA ASN A 225 17.14 -0.47 11.33
C ASN A 225 17.91 -1.26 10.24
N GLY A 226 18.31 -0.61 9.14
CA GLY A 226 19.03 -1.25 8.04
C GLY A 226 18.16 -2.20 7.22
N SER A 227 16.84 -2.01 7.24
CA SER A 227 15.87 -2.78 6.45
C SER A 227 16.01 -2.53 4.95
N MET A 228 16.67 -1.44 4.54
CA MET A 228 16.72 -0.94 3.16
C MET A 228 15.35 -0.54 2.61
N ASN A 229 14.33 -0.48 3.46
CA ASN A 229 12.98 -0.03 3.16
C ASN A 229 12.64 1.19 4.02
N LEU A 230 11.59 1.90 3.62
CA LEU A 230 11.06 3.02 4.37
C LEU A 230 9.55 2.94 4.28
N SER A 231 8.89 2.82 5.42
CA SER A 231 7.43 2.92 5.54
C SER A 231 6.98 4.38 5.66
N TRP A 232 5.68 4.62 5.45
CA TRP A 232 5.11 5.96 5.60
C TRP A 232 5.27 6.49 7.01
N GLU A 233 5.08 5.64 8.02
CA GLU A 233 5.23 5.97 9.43
C GLU A 233 6.67 6.39 9.77
N GLU A 234 7.66 5.62 9.31
CA GLU A 234 9.09 5.94 9.49
C GLU A 234 9.44 7.26 8.80
N PHE A 235 8.88 7.53 7.61
CA PHE A 235 9.10 8.79 6.92
C PHE A 235 8.52 9.99 7.68
N VAL A 236 7.30 9.87 8.21
CA VAL A 236 6.68 10.94 9.02
C VAL A 236 7.48 11.17 10.30
N GLU A 237 7.92 10.10 10.97
CA GLU A 237 8.74 10.20 12.19
C GLU A 237 10.06 10.91 11.89
N ALA A 238 10.75 10.49 10.83
CA ALA A 238 12.00 11.11 10.38
C ALA A 238 11.81 12.61 10.05
N ALA A 239 10.76 12.96 9.31
CA ALA A 239 10.49 14.35 8.95
C ALA A 239 10.12 15.21 10.17
N THR A 240 9.41 14.63 11.14
CA THR A 240 9.07 15.29 12.40
C THR A 240 10.34 15.56 13.22
N GLU A 241 11.23 14.57 13.33
CA GLU A 241 12.50 14.72 14.03
C GLU A 241 13.41 15.78 13.39
N LEU A 242 13.45 15.85 12.05
CA LEU A 242 14.17 16.91 11.34
C LEU A 242 13.65 18.29 11.72
N ALA A 243 12.33 18.47 11.77
CA ALA A 243 11.72 19.75 12.12
C ALA A 243 12.04 20.15 13.57
N GLU A 244 12.02 19.19 14.50
CA GLU A 244 12.19 19.45 15.93
C GLU A 244 13.64 19.62 16.36
N LYS A 245 14.55 18.78 15.83
CA LYS A 245 15.95 18.73 16.32
C LYS A 245 16.95 19.40 15.38
N MET A 246 16.54 19.75 14.16
CA MET A 246 17.48 20.07 13.09
C MET A 246 17.15 21.35 12.31
N SER A 247 16.24 22.18 12.82
CA SER A 247 15.82 23.47 12.22
C SER A 247 15.29 23.34 10.79
N PHE A 248 14.71 22.20 10.44
CA PHE A 248 13.97 22.05 9.19
C PHE A 248 12.58 22.70 9.30
N PRO A 249 11.95 23.07 8.17
CA PRO A 249 10.56 23.49 8.17
C PRO A 249 9.66 22.43 8.82
N ARG A 250 8.65 22.87 9.57
CA ARG A 250 7.61 21.97 10.06
C ARG A 250 6.57 21.76 8.97
N TRP A 251 6.52 20.58 8.39
CA TRP A 251 5.54 20.24 7.36
C TRP A 251 4.26 19.70 7.97
N SER A 252 3.14 20.08 7.36
CA SER A 252 1.84 19.48 7.62
C SER A 252 1.79 18.02 7.15
N LYS A 253 0.84 17.24 7.67
CA LYS A 253 0.60 15.86 7.22
C LYS A 253 0.28 15.78 5.72
N GLN A 254 -0.39 16.79 5.17
CA GLN A 254 -0.72 16.87 3.75
C GLN A 254 0.52 17.14 2.89
N GLU A 255 1.42 18.03 3.35
CA GLU A 255 2.70 18.27 2.67
C GLU A 255 3.57 17.02 2.66
N LEU A 256 3.71 16.33 3.79
CA LEU A 256 4.45 15.05 3.86
C LEU A 256 3.85 14.01 2.91
N ALA A 257 2.51 13.93 2.86
CA ALA A 257 1.80 12.99 2.00
C ALA A 257 2.04 13.29 0.51
N SER A 258 2.11 14.57 0.14
CA SER A 258 2.43 15.00 -1.23
C SER A 258 3.89 14.71 -1.62
N MET A 259 4.84 14.83 -0.68
CA MET A 259 6.24 14.45 -0.91
C MET A 259 6.37 12.93 -1.11
N TRP A 260 5.70 12.14 -0.28
CA TRP A 260 5.68 10.68 -0.38
C TRP A 260 5.18 10.19 -1.73
N ARG A 261 4.05 10.74 -2.21
CA ARG A 261 3.56 10.47 -3.57
C ARG A 261 4.59 10.83 -4.64
N GLY A 262 5.24 11.98 -4.51
CA GLY A 262 6.28 12.40 -5.45
C GLY A 262 7.46 11.42 -5.52
N ALA A 263 7.81 10.74 -4.41
CA ALA A 263 8.90 9.77 -4.40
C ALA A 263 8.53 8.48 -5.14
N GLY A 264 7.27 8.05 -5.08
CA GLY A 264 6.78 6.91 -5.85
C GLY A 264 6.87 7.15 -7.36
N ASP A 265 6.45 8.33 -7.82
CA ASP A 265 6.44 8.67 -9.24
C ASP A 265 7.86 8.80 -9.84
N GLU A 266 8.85 9.24 -9.05
CA GLU A 266 10.26 9.26 -9.49
C GLU A 266 10.88 7.85 -9.63
N CYS A 267 10.36 6.85 -8.90
CA CYS A 267 10.88 5.47 -8.94
C CYS A 267 10.30 4.63 -10.09
N PHE A 268 9.17 5.05 -10.67
CA PHE A 268 8.51 4.38 -11.79
C PHE A 268 8.53 5.20 -13.10
N GLY A 269 9.22 6.35 -13.10
CA GLY A 269 9.45 7.21 -14.27
C GLY A 269 10.74 6.90 -15.02
#